data_AF-A0A966DBS3-F1
#
_entry.id   AF-A0A966DBS3-F1
#
_cell.length_a   1.000
_cell.length_b   1.000
_cell.length_c   1.000
_cell.angle_alpha   90.00
_cell.angle_beta   90.00
_cell.angle_gamma   90.00
#
_symmetry.space_group_name_H-M   'P 1'
#
loop_
_entity.id
_entity.type
_entity.pdbx_description
1 polymer ?
#
loop_
_entity_poly.entity_id
_entity_poly.type
_entity_poly.pdbx_seq_one_letter_code
_entity_poly.pdbx_strand_id
1 'polypeptide(L)'
;SALQDADVLVYVTDVVEKVDKNDEFLTKVQQLDLPLLLLINKIDQTTQEKLEQLVLHWQILLPRAEIYPISALNNFSVDIVQKRILELLPESPPYFEKDALTDKPARFFVAEIIREKALLLYQKEVPYAIEAVVEEFLEEKDIIRIRAIILVERDTQKGIVIGHKGESLKKLGTMARRDIERFFEKKIYLQLYVKVEKDWRNRDNLLRTFGYKLD
;
A
#
# COMPACT_ATOMS: atom_id res chain seq x y z
N SER A 1 18.18 -3.74 2.24
CA SER A 1 17.12 -3.20 1.35
C SER A 1 16.17 -4.34 1.01
N ALA A 2 14.88 -4.09 0.75
CA ALA A 2 13.91 -5.16 0.44
C ALA A 2 14.34 -6.07 -0.73
N LEU A 3 15.21 -5.60 -1.63
CA LEU A 3 15.76 -6.40 -2.74
C LEU A 3 16.91 -7.35 -2.34
N GLN A 4 17.57 -7.16 -1.19
CA GLN A 4 18.76 -7.95 -0.81
C GLN A 4 18.41 -9.20 0.01
N ASP A 5 17.29 -9.18 0.73
CA ASP A 5 16.85 -10.25 1.63
C ASP A 5 15.67 -11.05 1.07
N ALA A 6 15.30 -10.82 -0.20
CA ALA A 6 14.14 -11.47 -0.82
C ALA A 6 14.50 -12.84 -1.41
N ASP A 7 13.68 -13.85 -1.18
CA ASP A 7 13.81 -15.17 -1.83
C ASP A 7 13.26 -15.16 -3.28
N VAL A 8 12.26 -14.32 -3.55
CA VAL A 8 11.60 -14.18 -4.85
C VAL A 8 11.34 -12.70 -5.11
N LEU A 9 11.70 -12.21 -6.30
CA LEU A 9 11.41 -10.86 -6.73
C LEU A 9 10.17 -10.84 -7.63
N VAL A 10 9.12 -10.15 -7.19
CA VAL A 10 7.93 -9.89 -8.00
C VAL A 10 7.98 -8.46 -8.51
N TYR A 11 8.23 -8.30 -9.81
CA TYR A 11 8.23 -7.00 -10.45
C TYR A 11 6.90 -6.78 -11.18
N VAL A 12 6.18 -5.71 -10.85
CA VAL A 12 4.86 -5.41 -11.43
C VAL A 12 4.97 -4.19 -12.32
N THR A 13 4.51 -4.32 -13.56
CA THR A 13 4.33 -3.23 -14.52
C THR A 13 2.90 -3.25 -15.05
N ASP A 14 2.52 -2.28 -15.88
CA ASP A 14 1.22 -2.26 -16.54
C ASP A 14 1.33 -2.05 -18.05
N VAL A 15 0.19 -2.13 -18.75
CA VAL A 15 0.11 -2.02 -20.22
C VAL A 15 0.29 -0.60 -20.76
N VAL A 16 0.44 0.40 -19.90
CA VAL A 16 0.55 1.83 -20.24
C VAL A 16 1.96 2.37 -19.93
N GLU A 17 2.60 1.81 -18.92
CA GLU A 17 3.91 2.22 -18.45
C GLU A 17 4.98 1.99 -19.53
N LYS A 18 5.87 2.97 -19.66
CA LYS A 18 7.02 2.88 -20.55
C LYS A 18 8.25 2.49 -19.74
N VAL A 19 9.05 1.59 -20.30
CA VAL A 19 10.25 1.01 -19.69
C VAL A 19 11.28 2.08 -19.31
N ASP A 20 11.34 3.16 -20.07
CA ASP A 20 12.30 4.28 -19.94
C ASP A 20 12.25 5.02 -18.61
N LYS A 21 11.21 4.84 -17.79
CA LYS A 21 11.08 5.50 -16.49
C LYS A 21 11.93 4.88 -15.39
N ASN A 22 12.46 3.67 -15.56
CA ASN A 22 13.05 2.89 -14.47
C ASN A 22 14.40 2.21 -14.82
N ASP A 23 15.17 2.72 -15.78
CA ASP A 23 16.43 2.11 -16.25
C ASP A 23 17.43 1.78 -15.12
N GLU A 24 17.57 2.64 -14.12
CA GLU A 24 18.46 2.41 -12.97
C GLU A 24 17.98 1.23 -12.10
N PHE A 25 16.66 1.12 -11.89
CA PHE A 25 16.06 0.02 -11.16
C PHE A 25 16.17 -1.29 -11.95
N LEU A 26 15.91 -1.26 -13.26
CA LEU A 26 16.06 -2.42 -14.14
C LEU A 26 17.49 -2.95 -14.13
N THR A 27 18.48 -2.06 -14.13
CA THR A 27 19.89 -2.45 -14.01
C THR A 27 20.16 -3.18 -12.70
N LYS A 28 19.58 -2.72 -11.58
CA LYS A 28 19.69 -3.41 -10.28
C LYS A 28 19.02 -4.77 -10.32
N VAL A 29 17.82 -4.86 -10.90
CA VAL A 29 17.07 -6.13 -11.04
C VAL A 29 17.84 -7.15 -11.89
N GLN A 30 18.49 -6.71 -12.97
CA GLN A 30 19.32 -7.59 -13.81
C GLN A 30 20.55 -8.15 -13.10
N GLN A 31 21.06 -7.46 -12.06
CA GLN A 31 22.22 -7.87 -11.28
C GLN A 31 21.88 -8.82 -10.13
N LEU A 32 20.59 -8.96 -9.79
CA LEU A 32 20.16 -9.86 -8.73
C LEU A 32 20.12 -11.31 -9.23
N ASP A 33 20.61 -12.22 -8.39
CA ASP A 33 20.62 -13.66 -8.64
C ASP A 33 19.47 -14.33 -7.87
N LEU A 34 18.25 -13.86 -8.15
CA LEU A 34 17.02 -14.30 -7.49
C LEU A 34 15.96 -14.64 -8.55
N PRO A 35 15.06 -15.61 -8.29
CA PRO A 35 13.89 -15.85 -9.14
C PRO A 35 13.10 -14.56 -9.35
N LEU A 36 12.90 -14.20 -10.62
CA LEU A 36 12.22 -12.96 -11.02
C LEU A 36 10.91 -13.29 -11.74
N LEU A 37 9.79 -12.91 -11.13
CA LEU A 37 8.47 -12.96 -11.73
C LEU A 37 8.08 -11.56 -12.19
N LEU A 38 7.91 -11.36 -13.50
CA LEU A 38 7.43 -10.10 -14.07
C LEU A 38 5.92 -10.19 -14.33
N LEU A 39 5.14 -9.40 -13.60
CA LEU A 39 3.69 -9.33 -13.76
C LEU A 39 3.31 -8.13 -14.62
N ILE A 40 2.76 -8.39 -15.80
CA ILE A 40 2.17 -7.34 -16.66
C ILE A 40 0.70 -7.23 -16.27
N ASN A 41 0.37 -6.25 -15.43
CA ASN A 41 -0.98 -6.06 -14.90
C ASN A 41 -1.85 -5.18 -15.82
N LYS A 42 -3.16 -5.19 -15.59
CA LYS A 42 -4.18 -4.43 -16.34
C LYS A 42 -4.32 -4.89 -17.81
N ILE A 43 -4.16 -6.19 -18.08
CA ILE A 43 -4.33 -6.71 -19.44
C ILE A 43 -5.75 -6.52 -20.00
N ASP A 44 -6.73 -6.29 -19.13
CA ASP A 44 -8.10 -5.91 -19.49
C ASP A 44 -8.19 -4.54 -20.20
N GLN A 45 -7.12 -3.75 -20.19
CA GLN A 45 -7.03 -2.44 -20.82
C GLN A 45 -6.24 -2.44 -22.15
N THR A 46 -5.84 -3.61 -22.65
CA THR A 46 -5.07 -3.74 -23.89
C THR A 46 -5.66 -4.78 -24.83
N THR A 47 -5.09 -4.90 -26.03
CA THR A 47 -5.44 -5.94 -27.01
C THR A 47 -4.39 -7.06 -26.98
N GLN A 48 -4.78 -8.26 -27.45
CA GLN A 48 -3.89 -9.41 -27.53
C GLN A 48 -2.59 -9.09 -28.29
N GLU A 49 -2.69 -8.46 -29.45
CA GLU A 49 -1.53 -8.10 -30.28
C GLU A 49 -0.55 -7.16 -29.54
N LYS A 50 -1.08 -6.14 -28.85
CA LYS A 50 -0.26 -5.20 -28.08
C LYS A 50 0.38 -5.89 -26.87
N LEU A 51 -0.35 -6.78 -26.22
CA LEU A 51 0.16 -7.55 -25.09
C LEU A 51 1.31 -8.47 -25.52
N GLU A 52 1.17 -9.17 -26.64
CA GLU A 52 2.22 -10.03 -27.19
C GLU A 52 3.49 -9.23 -27.50
N GLN A 53 3.36 -8.05 -28.12
CA GLN A 53 4.48 -7.15 -28.35
C GLN A 53 5.16 -6.71 -27.04
N LEU A 54 4.36 -6.40 -26.02
CA LEU A 54 4.86 -5.98 -24.71
C LEU A 54 5.58 -7.11 -23.98
N VAL A 55 5.05 -8.33 -24.02
CA VAL A 55 5.70 -9.53 -23.48
C VAL A 55 7.05 -9.76 -24.15
N LEU A 56 7.09 -9.72 -25.49
CA LEU A 56 8.34 -9.86 -26.23
C LEU A 56 9.37 -8.78 -25.87
N HIS A 57 8.92 -7.54 -25.73
CA HIS A 57 9.78 -6.44 -25.34
C HIS A 57 10.41 -6.67 -23.96
N TRP A 58 9.60 -7.08 -22.98
CA TRP A 58 10.10 -7.38 -21.64
C TRP A 58 11.00 -8.63 -21.60
N GLN A 59 10.72 -9.64 -22.42
CA GLN A 59 11.58 -10.82 -22.52
C GLN A 59 12.98 -10.46 -23.01
N ILE A 60 13.11 -9.46 -23.89
CA ILE A 60 14.42 -8.96 -24.35
C ILE A 60 15.14 -8.20 -23.23
N LEU A 61 14.42 -7.38 -22.47
CA LEU A 61 15.00 -6.55 -21.42
C LEU A 61 15.39 -7.35 -20.17
N LEU A 62 14.57 -8.31 -19.79
CA LEU A 62 14.74 -9.15 -18.61
C LEU A 62 14.66 -10.62 -19.04
N PRO A 63 15.68 -11.16 -19.72
CA PRO A 63 15.64 -12.51 -20.30
C PRO A 63 15.54 -13.63 -19.27
N ARG A 64 15.84 -13.34 -17.99
CA ARG A 64 15.74 -14.27 -16.86
C ARG A 64 14.38 -14.22 -16.16
N ALA A 65 13.50 -13.27 -16.51
CA ALA A 65 12.20 -13.14 -15.88
C ALA A 65 11.20 -14.19 -16.41
N GLU A 66 10.41 -14.77 -15.51
CA GLU A 66 9.19 -15.48 -15.86
C GLU A 66 8.06 -14.44 -15.99
N ILE A 67 7.50 -14.29 -17.19
CA ILE A 67 6.52 -13.23 -17.49
C ILE A 67 5.09 -13.75 -17.37
N TYR A 68 4.28 -13.08 -16.55
CA TYR A 68 2.87 -13.39 -16.33
C TYR A 68 1.97 -12.19 -16.67
N PRO A 69 1.20 -12.27 -17.76
CA PRO A 69 0.11 -11.34 -18.00
C PRO A 69 -1.04 -11.59 -17.03
N ILE A 70 -1.43 -10.56 -16.26
CA ILE A 70 -2.48 -10.66 -15.23
C ILE A 70 -3.50 -9.52 -15.32
N SER A 71 -4.70 -9.76 -14.81
CA SER A 71 -5.63 -8.69 -14.44
C SER A 71 -5.98 -8.87 -12.97
N ALA A 72 -5.30 -8.13 -12.10
CA ALA A 72 -5.56 -8.18 -10.66
C ALA A 72 -7.01 -7.77 -10.33
N LEU A 73 -7.56 -6.80 -11.08
CA LEU A 73 -8.94 -6.36 -10.92
C LEU A 73 -9.96 -7.47 -11.20
N ASN A 74 -9.70 -8.28 -12.22
CA ASN A 74 -10.60 -9.36 -12.65
C ASN A 74 -10.17 -10.74 -12.11
N ASN A 75 -9.19 -10.78 -11.21
CA ASN A 75 -8.60 -12.01 -10.67
C ASN A 75 -8.10 -12.99 -11.75
N PHE A 76 -7.61 -12.48 -12.88
CA PHE A 76 -7.09 -13.30 -13.98
C PHE A 76 -5.62 -13.64 -13.76
N SER A 77 -5.27 -14.93 -13.82
CA SER A 77 -3.92 -15.49 -13.63
C SER A 77 -3.26 -15.20 -12.28
N VAL A 78 -3.98 -14.62 -11.31
CA VAL A 78 -3.46 -14.33 -9.96
C VAL A 78 -3.15 -15.62 -9.19
N ASP A 79 -3.99 -16.64 -9.31
CA ASP A 79 -3.79 -17.94 -8.64
C ASP A 79 -2.57 -18.69 -9.18
N ILE A 80 -2.29 -18.58 -10.48
CA ILE A 80 -1.11 -19.17 -11.13
C ILE A 80 0.16 -18.53 -10.56
N VAL A 81 0.19 -17.19 -10.47
CA VAL A 81 1.32 -16.46 -9.88
C VAL A 81 1.49 -16.85 -8.41
N GLN A 82 0.40 -16.94 -7.65
CA GLN A 82 0.46 -17.35 -6.24
C GLN A 82 1.06 -18.75 -6.07
N LYS A 83 0.63 -19.72 -6.88
CA LYS A 83 1.19 -21.08 -6.87
C LYS A 83 2.67 -21.06 -7.22
N ARG A 84 3.06 -20.28 -8.23
CA ARG A 84 4.47 -20.17 -8.63
C ARG A 84 5.35 -19.58 -7.53
N ILE A 85 4.88 -18.54 -6.85
CA ILE A 85 5.59 -17.98 -5.69
C ILE A 85 5.79 -19.05 -4.62
N LEU A 86 4.76 -19.83 -4.29
CA LEU A 86 4.86 -20.91 -3.31
C LEU A 86 5.88 -21.99 -3.70
N GLU A 87 5.98 -22.34 -4.99
CA GLU A 87 6.97 -23.29 -5.50
C GLU A 87 8.41 -22.79 -5.43
N LEU A 88 8.61 -21.47 -5.51
CA LEU A 88 9.93 -20.83 -5.49
C LEU A 88 10.43 -20.56 -4.07
N LEU A 89 9.52 -20.46 -3.09
CA LEU A 89 9.88 -20.21 -1.70
C LEU A 89 10.61 -21.41 -1.08
N PRO A 90 11.70 -21.18 -0.32
CA PRO A 90 12.39 -22.24 0.40
C PRO A 90 11.52 -22.79 1.54
N GLU A 91 11.68 -24.09 1.85
CA GLU A 91 11.08 -24.64 3.06
C GLU A 91 11.71 -23.98 4.30
N SER A 92 10.85 -23.47 5.18
CA SER A 92 11.27 -22.81 6.41
C SER A 92 10.18 -22.95 7.49
N PRO A 93 10.55 -22.98 8.79
CA PRO A 93 9.55 -22.80 9.84
C PRO A 93 8.83 -21.46 9.66
N PRO A 94 7.55 -21.38 10.09
CA PRO A 94 6.82 -20.12 10.07
C PRO A 94 7.49 -19.11 11.00
N TYR A 95 7.90 -17.97 10.45
CA TYR A 95 8.51 -16.87 11.21
C TYR A 95 7.48 -16.08 12.04
N PHE A 96 6.19 -16.18 11.68
CA PHE A 96 5.07 -15.51 12.34
C PHE A 96 3.98 -16.54 12.70
N GLU A 97 3.19 -16.24 13.73
CA GLU A 97 2.05 -17.07 14.11
C GLU A 97 1.01 -17.14 12.98
N LYS A 98 0.23 -18.23 12.88
CA LYS A 98 -0.76 -18.41 11.80
C LYS A 98 -1.82 -17.32 11.76
N ASP A 99 -2.09 -16.70 12.91
CA ASP A 99 -3.10 -15.66 13.08
C ASP A 99 -2.47 -14.25 12.98
N ALA A 100 -1.14 -14.17 12.86
CA ALA A 100 -0.45 -12.92 12.62
C ALA A 100 -0.62 -12.54 11.15
N LEU A 101 -1.61 -11.68 10.87
CA LEU A 101 -1.82 -11.10 9.54
C LEU A 101 -0.62 -10.23 9.07
N THR A 102 0.25 -9.78 9.99
CA THR A 102 1.46 -8.97 9.70
C THR A 102 2.40 -8.89 10.92
N ASP A 103 3.62 -8.38 10.71
CA ASP A 103 4.57 -7.92 11.74
C ASP A 103 4.30 -6.48 12.23
N LYS A 104 3.39 -5.74 11.58
CA LYS A 104 3.07 -4.36 11.92
C LYS A 104 2.15 -4.24 13.14
N PRO A 105 2.37 -3.23 14.02
CA PRO A 105 1.49 -2.97 15.16
C PRO A 105 0.05 -2.66 14.72
N ALA A 106 -0.96 -3.04 15.52
CA ALA A 106 -2.38 -2.73 15.27
C ALA A 106 -2.66 -1.26 14.90
N ARG A 107 -1.90 -0.33 15.49
CA ARG A 107 -1.94 1.11 15.19
C ARG A 107 -1.62 1.44 13.74
N PHE A 108 -0.72 0.69 13.10
CA PHE A 108 -0.38 0.85 11.70
C PHE A 108 -1.61 0.62 10.82
N PHE A 109 -2.33 -0.49 11.00
CA PHE A 109 -3.53 -0.75 10.20
C PHE A 109 -4.63 0.28 10.38
N VAL A 110 -4.82 0.74 11.62
CA VAL A 110 -5.78 1.81 11.88
C VAL A 110 -5.41 3.06 11.09
N ALA A 111 -4.13 3.45 11.09
CA ALA A 111 -3.63 4.56 10.28
C ALA A 111 -3.85 4.30 8.79
N GLU A 112 -3.47 3.12 8.27
CA GLU A 112 -3.66 2.73 6.87
C GLU A 112 -5.12 2.78 6.42
N ILE A 113 -6.04 2.22 7.22
CA ILE A 113 -7.47 2.24 6.91
C ILE A 113 -7.97 3.70 6.85
N ILE A 114 -7.52 4.57 7.77
CA ILE A 114 -7.87 5.99 7.72
C ILE A 114 -7.30 6.66 6.46
N ARG A 115 -6.03 6.40 6.12
CA ARG A 115 -5.39 6.96 4.92
C ARG A 115 -6.07 6.49 3.64
N GLU A 116 -6.43 5.22 3.54
CA GLU A 116 -7.20 4.65 2.42
C GLU A 116 -8.54 5.37 2.24
N LYS A 117 -9.30 5.58 3.34
CA LYS A 117 -10.62 6.24 3.24
C LYS A 117 -10.49 7.71 2.90
N ALA A 118 -9.43 8.36 3.36
CA ALA A 118 -9.13 9.73 2.97
C ALA A 118 -8.75 9.82 1.48
N LEU A 119 -8.04 8.81 0.94
CA LEU A 119 -7.72 8.72 -0.48
C LEU A 119 -8.98 8.59 -1.35
N LEU A 120 -9.97 7.82 -0.87
CA LEU A 120 -11.25 7.65 -1.57
C LEU A 120 -12.16 8.89 -1.46
N LEU A 121 -12.09 9.63 -0.36
CA LEU A 121 -13.03 10.71 -0.06
C LEU A 121 -12.57 12.08 -0.57
N TYR A 122 -11.28 12.39 -0.42
CA TYR A 122 -10.74 13.69 -0.80
C TYR A 122 -10.22 13.69 -2.24
N GLN A 123 -10.07 14.88 -2.82
CA GLN A 123 -9.64 15.05 -4.20
C GLN A 123 -8.39 15.95 -4.29
N LYS A 124 -7.84 16.04 -5.50
CA LYS A 124 -6.66 16.84 -5.83
C LYS A 124 -5.46 16.43 -4.98
N GLU A 125 -4.76 17.38 -4.37
CA GLU A 125 -3.54 17.12 -3.61
C GLU A 125 -3.78 16.67 -2.16
N VAL A 126 -5.01 16.85 -1.63
CA VAL A 126 -5.30 16.60 -0.21
C VAL A 126 -5.07 15.14 0.23
N PRO A 127 -5.52 14.11 -0.53
CA PRO A 127 -5.21 12.71 -0.23
C PRO A 127 -3.74 12.39 0.02
N TYR A 128 -2.84 13.11 -0.66
CA TYR A 128 -1.40 12.84 -0.67
C TYR A 128 -0.63 13.74 0.31
N ALA A 129 -1.33 14.66 0.98
CA ALA A 129 -0.77 15.62 1.93
C ALA A 129 -1.27 15.37 3.36
N ILE A 130 -1.81 14.18 3.62
CA ILE A 130 -2.30 13.76 4.93
C ILE A 130 -1.43 12.65 5.54
N GLU A 131 -1.31 12.67 6.85
CA GLU A 131 -0.76 11.55 7.63
C GLU A 131 -1.74 11.19 8.75
N ALA A 132 -1.90 9.89 9.05
CA ALA A 132 -2.79 9.43 10.11
C ALA A 132 -1.96 8.87 11.26
N VAL A 133 -2.03 9.49 12.42
CA VAL A 133 -1.24 9.11 13.60
C VAL A 133 -2.17 8.64 14.70
N VAL A 134 -2.03 7.39 15.14
CA VAL A 134 -2.81 6.85 16.27
C VAL A 134 -2.11 7.18 17.59
N GLU A 135 -2.65 8.15 18.31
CA GLU A 135 -2.12 8.57 19.62
C GLU A 135 -2.53 7.60 20.72
N GLU A 136 -3.78 7.15 20.69
CA GLU A 136 -4.37 6.32 21.73
C GLU A 136 -5.03 5.09 21.12
N PHE A 137 -4.74 3.92 21.69
CA PHE A 137 -5.36 2.65 21.35
C PHE A 137 -5.58 1.91 22.66
N LEU A 138 -6.82 1.95 23.15
CA LEU A 138 -7.24 1.27 24.37
C LEU A 138 -8.18 0.14 24.01
N GLU A 139 -7.71 -1.08 24.18
CA GLU A 139 -8.49 -2.29 23.94
C GLU A 139 -9.14 -2.75 25.24
N GLU A 140 -10.46 -2.81 25.24
CA GLU A 140 -11.27 -3.40 26.29
C GLU A 140 -11.94 -4.68 25.76
N LYS A 141 -12.70 -5.36 26.63
CA LYS A 141 -13.30 -6.66 26.31
C LYS A 141 -14.16 -6.63 25.04
N ASP A 142 -15.06 -5.64 24.92
CA ASP A 142 -16.06 -5.58 23.86
C ASP A 142 -15.86 -4.41 22.88
N ILE A 143 -14.95 -3.48 23.19
CA ILE A 143 -14.74 -2.24 22.43
C ILE A 143 -13.27 -1.83 22.41
N ILE A 144 -12.84 -1.27 21.28
CA ILE A 144 -11.55 -0.59 21.16
C ILE A 144 -11.82 0.91 21.02
N ARG A 145 -11.20 1.71 21.89
CA ARG A 145 -11.23 3.17 21.84
C ARG A 145 -9.95 3.68 21.20
N ILE A 146 -10.11 4.44 20.12
CA ILE A 146 -9.02 4.89 19.27
C ILE A 146 -9.09 6.42 19.16
N ARG A 147 -7.96 7.08 19.42
CA ARG A 147 -7.75 8.49 19.11
C ARG A 147 -6.69 8.59 18.02
N ALA A 148 -7.04 9.24 16.92
CA ALA A 148 -6.10 9.50 15.84
C ALA A 148 -6.11 10.97 15.42
N ILE A 149 -4.94 11.45 15.01
CA ILE A 149 -4.73 12.76 14.40
C ILE A 149 -4.52 12.57 12.90
N ILE A 150 -5.24 13.36 12.11
CA ILE A 150 -4.96 13.59 10.70
C ILE A 150 -4.11 14.86 10.61
N LEU A 151 -2.84 14.68 10.25
CA LEU A 151 -1.93 15.79 10.01
C LEU A 151 -2.08 16.27 8.58
N VAL A 152 -2.04 17.59 8.39
CA VAL A 152 -2.01 18.26 7.08
C VAL A 152 -0.96 19.36 7.09
N GLU A 153 -0.50 19.80 5.93
CA GLU A 153 0.56 20.82 5.84
C GLU A 153 0.04 22.26 5.92
N ARG A 154 -1.21 22.50 5.48
CA ARG A 154 -1.78 23.85 5.33
C ARG A 154 -3.16 23.96 5.98
N ASP A 155 -3.49 25.16 6.49
CA ASP A 155 -4.82 25.46 7.05
C ASP A 155 -5.95 25.28 6.03
N THR A 156 -5.68 25.57 4.74
CA THR A 156 -6.63 25.33 3.65
C THR A 156 -6.99 23.84 3.52
N GLN A 157 -6.00 22.95 3.64
CA GLN A 157 -6.21 21.50 3.63
C GLN A 157 -6.98 21.07 4.87
N LYS A 158 -6.69 21.62 6.05
CA LYS A 158 -7.45 21.36 7.28
C LYS A 158 -8.94 21.68 7.09
N GLY A 159 -9.25 22.82 6.47
CA GLY A 159 -10.62 23.19 6.12
C GLY A 159 -11.31 22.18 5.21
N ILE A 160 -10.59 21.63 4.21
CA ILE A 160 -11.12 20.61 3.29
C ILE A 160 -11.36 19.27 4.01
N VAL A 161 -10.41 18.84 4.84
CA VAL A 161 -10.51 17.58 5.60
C VAL A 161 -11.68 17.61 6.56
N ILE A 162 -11.87 18.73 7.27
CA ILE A 162 -13.01 18.93 8.17
C ILE A 162 -14.31 18.99 7.34
N GLY A 163 -14.31 19.78 6.26
CA GLY A 163 -15.47 20.05 5.44
C GLY A 163 -16.50 20.95 6.13
N HIS A 164 -17.53 21.33 5.39
CA HIS A 164 -18.59 22.20 5.90
C HIS A 164 -19.26 21.55 7.13
N LYS A 165 -19.24 22.26 8.27
CA LYS A 165 -19.78 21.78 9.57
C LYS A 165 -19.24 20.41 10.03
N GLY A 166 -18.03 20.03 9.60
CA GLY A 166 -17.42 18.74 9.97
C GLY A 166 -17.97 17.52 9.21
N GLU A 167 -18.79 17.73 8.18
CA GLU A 167 -19.46 16.65 7.44
C GLU A 167 -18.47 15.70 6.78
N SER A 168 -17.39 16.24 6.21
CA SER A 168 -16.39 15.44 5.50
C SER A 168 -15.59 14.56 6.47
N LEU A 169 -15.14 15.14 7.60
CA LEU A 169 -14.45 14.38 8.65
C LEU A 169 -15.35 13.31 9.29
N LYS A 170 -16.64 13.62 9.48
CA LYS A 170 -17.62 12.64 9.98
C LYS A 170 -17.77 11.48 9.00
N LYS A 171 -17.82 11.75 7.69
CA LYS A 171 -17.91 10.73 6.65
C LYS A 171 -16.65 9.86 6.63
N LEU A 172 -15.47 10.47 6.67
CA LEU A 172 -14.19 9.77 6.80
C LEU A 172 -14.18 8.82 8.00
N GLY A 173 -14.46 9.35 9.19
CA GLY A 173 -14.47 8.57 10.43
C GLY A 173 -15.51 7.45 10.41
N THR A 174 -16.67 7.66 9.78
CA THR A 174 -17.70 6.62 9.64
C THR A 174 -17.24 5.48 8.74
N MET A 175 -16.60 5.80 7.61
CA MET A 175 -16.06 4.79 6.68
C MET A 175 -14.90 4.02 7.33
N ALA A 176 -13.94 4.72 7.92
CA ALA A 176 -12.78 4.10 8.54
C ALA A 176 -13.19 3.21 9.72
N ARG A 177 -14.08 3.70 10.61
CA ARG A 177 -14.57 2.93 11.77
C ARG A 177 -15.22 1.61 11.35
N ARG A 178 -16.01 1.58 10.27
CA ARG A 178 -16.67 0.36 9.79
C ARG A 178 -15.66 -0.71 9.35
N ASP A 179 -14.58 -0.29 8.70
CA ASP A 179 -13.57 -1.23 8.22
C ASP A 179 -12.61 -1.66 9.34
N ILE A 180 -12.33 -0.77 10.30
CA ILE A 180 -11.63 -1.13 11.54
C ILE A 180 -12.48 -2.14 12.36
N GLU A 181 -13.80 -1.95 12.47
CA GLU A 181 -14.69 -2.91 13.16
C GLU A 181 -14.65 -4.29 12.50
N ARG A 182 -14.62 -4.35 11.17
CA ARG A 182 -14.49 -5.61 10.43
C ARG A 182 -13.11 -6.25 10.64
N PHE A 183 -12.06 -5.43 10.64
CA PHE A 183 -10.69 -5.90 10.79
C PHE A 183 -10.42 -6.50 12.17
N PHE A 184 -10.89 -5.85 13.24
CA PHE A 184 -10.68 -6.32 14.62
C PHE A 184 -11.81 -7.20 15.17
N GLU A 185 -12.90 -7.36 14.43
CA GLU A 185 -14.12 -8.07 14.85
C GLU A 185 -14.68 -7.59 16.21
N LYS A 186 -14.46 -6.32 16.53
CA LYS A 186 -14.87 -5.66 17.79
C LYS A 186 -15.56 -4.34 17.52
N LYS A 187 -16.33 -3.83 18.49
CA LYS A 187 -16.86 -2.47 18.39
C LYS A 187 -15.73 -1.46 18.44
N ILE A 188 -15.84 -0.40 17.65
CA ILE A 188 -14.83 0.66 17.60
C ILE A 188 -15.45 2.01 17.96
N TYR A 189 -14.80 2.71 18.89
CA TYR A 189 -15.01 4.13 19.12
C TYR A 189 -13.82 4.90 18.54
N LEU A 190 -14.02 5.58 17.42
CA LEU A 190 -12.97 6.31 16.71
C LEU A 190 -13.15 7.82 16.87
N GLN A 191 -12.16 8.47 17.48
CA GLN A 191 -12.04 9.93 17.54
C GLN A 191 -10.97 10.41 16.56
N LEU A 192 -11.35 11.31 15.66
CA LEU A 192 -10.45 11.92 14.69
C LEU A 192 -10.31 13.42 14.97
N TYR A 193 -9.07 13.89 14.98
CA TYR A 193 -8.70 15.31 15.07
C TYR A 193 -7.91 15.72 13.84
N VAL A 194 -8.01 16.99 13.43
CA VAL A 194 -7.23 17.51 12.30
C VAL A 194 -6.27 18.58 12.80
N LYS A 195 -4.97 18.34 12.63
CA LYS A 195 -3.91 19.25 13.05
C LYS A 195 -3.07 19.68 11.84
N VAL A 196 -2.71 20.96 11.80
CA VAL A 196 -1.75 21.47 10.82
C VAL A 196 -0.35 21.28 11.37
N GLU A 197 0.50 20.64 10.59
CA GLU A 197 1.90 20.37 10.92
C GLU A 197 2.71 20.75 9.68
N LYS A 198 3.21 21.99 9.64
CA LYS A 198 3.78 22.58 8.42
C LYS A 198 5.01 21.80 7.97
N ASP A 199 5.12 21.48 6.68
CA ASP A 199 6.32 20.88 6.12
C ASP A 199 6.74 19.56 6.80
N TRP A 200 5.77 18.75 7.26
CA TRP A 200 6.07 17.49 7.94
C TRP A 200 6.72 16.46 7.01
N ARG A 201 6.41 16.50 5.70
CA ARG A 201 6.97 15.59 4.69
C ARG A 201 8.45 15.79 4.42
N ASN A 202 9.02 16.92 4.82
CA ASN A 202 10.45 17.21 4.68
C ASN A 202 11.21 17.10 6.01
N ARG A 203 10.56 16.61 7.07
CA ARG A 203 11.14 16.49 8.41
C ARG A 203 11.44 15.05 8.74
N ASP A 204 12.70 14.68 8.61
CA ASP A 204 13.19 13.31 8.78
C ASP A 204 12.79 12.66 10.11
N ASN A 205 12.80 13.42 11.19
CA ASN A 205 12.40 12.95 12.51
C ASN A 205 10.91 12.57 12.57
N LEU A 206 10.04 13.33 11.92
CA LEU A 206 8.62 13.03 11.83
C LEU A 206 8.37 11.85 10.91
N LEU A 207 9.04 11.80 9.77
CA LEU A 207 8.94 10.68 8.84
C LEU A 207 9.30 9.35 9.52
N ARG A 208 10.41 9.31 10.26
CA ARG A 208 10.82 8.14 11.06
C ARG A 208 9.76 7.78 12.11
N THR A 209 9.17 8.78 12.76
CA THR A 209 8.12 8.57 13.77
C THR A 209 6.85 7.97 13.17
N PHE A 210 6.51 8.35 11.93
CA PHE A 210 5.35 7.81 11.19
C PHE A 210 5.63 6.44 10.55
N GLY A 211 6.84 5.91 10.71
CA GLY A 211 7.22 4.60 10.19
C GLY A 211 7.77 4.63 8.76
N TYR A 212 8.00 5.82 8.19
CA TYR A 212 8.72 5.95 6.92
C TYR A 212 10.21 5.71 7.17
N LYS A 213 10.77 4.70 6.51
CA LYS A 213 12.22 4.52 6.44
C LYS A 213 12.75 5.47 5.38
N LEU A 214 13.61 6.39 5.80
CA LEU A 214 14.42 7.19 4.90
C LEU A 214 15.56 6.28 4.44
N ASP A 215 15.54 5.92 3.16
CA ASP A 215 16.67 5.24 2.50
C ASP A 215 17.90 6.16 2.46
#